data_AF-A0A7W7Z9T9-F1
#
_entry.id   AF-A0A7W7Z9T9-F1
#
_cell.length_a   1.000
_cell.length_b   1.000
_cell.length_c   1.000
_cell.angle_alpha   90.00
_cell.angle_beta   90.00
_cell.angle_gamma   90.00
#
_symmetry.space_group_name_H-M   'P 1'
#
loop_
_entity.id
_entity.type
_entity.pdbx_description
1 polymer ?
#
loop_
_entity_poly.entity_id
_entity_poly.type
_entity_poly.pdbx_seq_one_letter_code
_entity_poly.pdbx_strand_id
1 'polypeptide(L)'
;MWMVWRGVSFQSPSPEDLLRFGANSTGHVLNGEWYRLLTATFVHVGWIHLATNMWCLWNLGLLGEPLVGPFGLAAIYMLTGIAGNLLSMAVNVVTRTDSIGAGASGAVFGIAGILIVLLSNRRLPIPWDELRRLRRSVIQFAILNLLIGGASNLFDVIRIDNSAHVGGFLSGLALGFPLIPRMTAGRERYFARQKLTFAVTALVLSLFGYWIAKLSQS
;
A
#
# COMPACT_ATOMS: atom_id res chain seq x y z
N MET A 1 19.48 1.79 3.07
CA MET A 1 20.89 2.12 2.71
C MET A 1 21.10 3.61 2.48
N TRP A 2 20.31 4.28 1.61
CA TRP A 2 20.52 5.71 1.31
C TRP A 2 20.39 6.66 2.52
N MET A 3 19.36 6.50 3.35
CA MET A 3 19.20 7.29 4.60
C MET A 3 20.42 7.16 5.52
N VAL A 4 20.87 5.92 5.77
CA VAL A 4 22.02 5.61 6.63
C VAL A 4 23.30 6.24 6.10
N TRP A 5 23.53 6.13 4.78
CA TRP A 5 24.70 6.74 4.14
C TRP A 5 24.73 8.28 4.26
N ARG A 6 23.58 8.91 4.53
CA ARG A 6 23.43 10.36 4.72
C ARG A 6 23.40 10.76 6.20
N GLY A 7 23.76 9.85 7.11
CA GLY A 7 23.88 10.12 8.55
C GLY A 7 22.63 9.82 9.38
N VAL A 8 21.57 9.26 8.79
CA VAL A 8 20.36 8.88 9.54
C VAL A 8 20.61 7.62 10.36
N SER A 9 20.10 7.59 11.60
CA SER A 9 20.17 6.42 12.47
C SER A 9 19.62 5.16 11.78
N PHE A 10 20.37 4.05 11.86
CA PHE A 10 19.96 2.76 11.29
C PHE A 10 18.75 2.15 11.99
N GLN A 11 18.58 2.45 13.29
CA GLN A 11 17.57 1.82 14.14
C GLN A 11 16.44 2.76 14.53
N SER A 12 16.74 4.06 14.68
CA SER A 12 15.82 5.06 15.22
C SER A 12 15.95 6.41 14.49
N PRO A 13 15.61 6.49 13.18
CA PRO A 13 15.49 7.77 12.47
C PRO A 13 14.57 8.74 13.23
N SER A 14 14.95 10.02 13.28
CA SER A 14 14.06 11.04 13.84
C SER A 14 12.91 11.35 12.88
N PRO A 15 11.78 11.92 13.36
CA PRO A 15 10.72 12.42 12.48
C PRO A 15 11.21 13.39 11.41
N GLU A 16 12.18 14.24 11.75
CA GLU A 16 12.80 15.18 10.81
C GLU A 16 13.59 14.46 9.71
N ASP A 17 14.33 13.40 10.07
CA ASP A 17 15.01 12.55 9.08
C ASP A 17 14.00 11.92 8.11
N LEU A 18 12.86 11.44 8.62
CA LEU A 18 11.84 10.83 7.77
C LEU A 18 11.24 11.86 6.80
N LEU A 19 10.89 13.05 7.30
CA LEU A 19 10.36 14.13 6.47
C LEU A 19 11.37 14.60 5.42
N ARG A 20 12.65 14.72 5.78
CA ARG A 20 13.72 15.08 4.84
C ARG A 20 13.84 14.10 3.67
N PHE A 21 13.51 12.83 3.89
CA PHE A 21 13.58 11.78 2.88
C PHE A 21 12.25 11.51 2.17
N GLY A 22 11.22 12.32 2.43
CA GLY A 22 9.95 12.27 1.71
C GLY A 22 8.87 11.43 2.37
N ALA A 23 8.91 11.26 3.70
CA ALA A 23 7.78 10.72 4.46
C ALA A 23 6.51 11.56 4.27
N ASN A 24 5.36 10.91 4.46
CA ASN A 24 4.04 11.52 4.32
C ASN A 24 3.76 12.40 5.54
N SER A 25 3.34 13.63 5.30
CA SER A 25 2.78 14.54 6.30
C SER A 25 1.68 15.33 5.61
N THR A 26 0.56 15.47 6.30
CA THR A 26 -0.63 16.13 5.78
C THR A 26 -0.33 17.60 5.51
N GLY A 27 0.36 18.29 6.43
CA GLY A 27 0.74 19.69 6.26
C GLY A 27 1.60 19.92 5.00
N HIS A 28 2.63 19.09 4.79
CA HIS A 28 3.49 19.21 3.61
C HIS A 28 2.75 18.90 2.30
N VAL A 29 1.92 17.85 2.28
CA VAL A 29 1.15 17.48 1.07
C VAL A 29 0.17 18.60 0.70
N LEU A 30 -0.54 19.17 1.67
CA LEU A 30 -1.46 20.28 1.46
C LEU A 30 -0.75 21.56 0.97
N ASN A 31 0.53 21.74 1.32
CA ASN A 31 1.38 22.84 0.85
C ASN A 31 2.04 22.56 -0.52
N GLY A 32 1.64 21.50 -1.23
CA GLY A 32 2.07 21.23 -2.61
C GLY A 32 3.11 20.13 -2.75
N GLU A 33 3.57 19.51 -1.67
CA GLU A 33 4.55 18.42 -1.72
C GLU A 33 3.89 17.05 -1.99
N TRP A 34 3.03 16.98 -3.02
CA TRP A 34 2.23 15.80 -3.39
C TRP A 34 3.06 14.53 -3.67
N TYR A 35 4.32 14.69 -4.05
CA TYR A 35 5.24 13.57 -4.25
C TYR A 35 5.39 12.70 -3.00
N ARG A 36 5.16 13.26 -1.80
CA ARG A 36 5.23 12.55 -0.51
C ARG A 36 4.27 11.37 -0.43
N LEU A 37 3.12 11.46 -1.11
CA LEU A 37 2.16 10.35 -1.18
C LEU A 37 2.78 9.09 -1.81
N LEU A 38 3.76 9.25 -2.70
CA LEU A 38 4.48 8.14 -3.30
C LEU A 38 5.80 7.87 -2.58
N THR A 39 6.62 8.89 -2.33
CA THR A 39 7.98 8.70 -1.78
C THR A 39 7.95 8.09 -0.38
N ALA A 40 6.92 8.37 0.42
CA ALA A 40 6.77 7.81 1.76
C ALA A 40 6.74 6.28 1.77
N THR A 41 6.33 5.65 0.65
CA THR A 41 6.33 4.19 0.52
C THR A 41 7.74 3.58 0.47
N PHE A 42 8.77 4.40 0.28
CA PHE A 42 10.17 3.99 0.23
C PHE A 42 10.98 4.40 1.48
N VAL A 43 10.44 5.28 2.31
CA VAL A 43 11.06 5.74 3.57
C VAL A 43 10.72 4.77 4.70
N HIS A 44 11.66 4.45 5.59
CA HIS A 44 11.44 3.49 6.67
C HIS A 44 12.00 3.97 8.00
N VAL A 45 11.25 3.73 9.07
CA VAL A 45 11.56 4.11 10.48
C VAL A 45 12.61 3.24 11.18
N GLY A 46 13.39 2.47 10.42
CA GLY A 46 14.42 1.59 10.98
C GLY A 46 14.57 0.28 10.20
N TRP A 47 15.67 -0.44 10.47
CA TRP A 47 16.04 -1.62 9.70
C TRP A 47 15.10 -2.81 9.87
N ILE A 48 14.56 -3.05 11.08
CA ILE A 48 13.60 -4.15 11.33
C ILE A 48 12.34 -3.89 10.51
N HIS A 49 11.83 -2.66 10.54
CA HIS A 49 10.65 -2.29 9.76
C HIS A 49 10.88 -2.47 8.25
N LEU A 50 12.05 -2.06 7.74
CA LEU A 50 12.43 -2.30 6.34
C LEU A 50 12.51 -3.82 6.04
N ALA A 51 13.22 -4.60 6.85
CA ALA A 51 13.39 -6.02 6.64
C ALA A 51 12.05 -6.76 6.61
N THR A 52 11.15 -6.47 7.56
CA THR A 52 9.81 -7.06 7.60
C THR A 52 9.00 -6.66 6.37
N ASN A 53 9.01 -5.40 5.95
CA ASN A 53 8.29 -4.97 4.74
C ASN A 53 8.83 -5.68 3.49
N MET A 54 10.15 -5.81 3.35
CA MET A 54 10.75 -6.48 2.20
C MET A 54 10.47 -7.98 2.21
N TRP A 55 10.48 -8.61 3.37
CA TRP A 55 10.08 -10.02 3.52
C TRP A 55 8.61 -10.22 3.13
N CYS A 56 7.70 -9.38 3.60
CA CYS A 56 6.30 -9.41 3.23
C CYS A 56 6.11 -9.19 1.72
N LEU A 57 6.75 -8.16 1.17
CA LEU A 57 6.70 -7.84 -0.25
C LEU A 57 7.23 -8.99 -1.11
N TRP A 58 8.30 -9.66 -0.68
CA TRP A 58 8.85 -10.83 -1.37
C TRP A 58 7.84 -11.97 -1.44
N ASN A 59 7.25 -12.37 -0.31
CA ASN A 59 6.27 -13.46 -0.26
C ASN A 59 5.02 -13.17 -1.10
N LEU A 60 4.47 -11.97 -0.97
CA LEU A 60 3.29 -11.58 -1.74
C LEU A 60 3.63 -11.36 -3.22
N GLY A 61 4.84 -10.87 -3.52
CA GLY A 61 5.34 -10.69 -4.88
C GLY A 61 5.48 -12.01 -5.62
N LEU A 62 6.02 -13.05 -4.97
CA LEU A 62 6.09 -14.40 -5.54
C LEU A 62 4.72 -14.96 -5.94
N LEU A 63 3.66 -14.60 -5.21
CA LEU A 63 2.28 -14.98 -5.54
C LEU A 63 1.63 -14.04 -6.56
N GLY A 64 1.93 -12.74 -6.48
CA GLY A 64 1.29 -11.70 -7.27
C GLY A 64 1.85 -11.58 -8.68
N GLU A 65 3.17 -11.61 -8.84
CA GLU A 65 3.84 -11.41 -10.13
C GLU A 65 3.36 -12.38 -11.21
N PRO A 66 3.16 -13.69 -10.95
CA PRO A 66 2.60 -14.60 -11.96
C PRO A 66 1.17 -14.24 -12.38
N LEU A 67 0.39 -13.57 -11.52
CA LEU A 67 -1.01 -13.21 -11.78
C LEU A 67 -1.16 -11.87 -12.50
N VAL A 68 -0.30 -10.90 -12.21
CA VAL A 68 -0.43 -9.53 -12.73
C VAL A 68 0.74 -9.06 -13.60
N GLY A 69 1.83 -9.82 -13.66
CA GLY A 69 3.10 -9.46 -14.28
C GLY A 69 3.92 -8.46 -13.45
N PRO A 70 5.22 -8.29 -13.73
CA PRO A 70 6.10 -7.43 -12.95
C PRO A 70 5.65 -5.97 -12.97
N PHE A 71 5.29 -5.43 -14.13
CA PHE A 71 4.78 -4.06 -14.26
C PHE A 71 3.42 -3.88 -13.58
N GLY A 72 2.57 -4.90 -13.61
CA GLY A 72 1.28 -4.87 -12.91
C GLY A 72 1.48 -4.83 -11.40
N LEU A 73 2.40 -5.64 -10.88
CA LEU A 73 2.74 -5.66 -9.46
C LEU A 73 3.32 -4.32 -9.00
N ALA A 74 4.22 -3.72 -9.78
CA ALA A 74 4.77 -2.39 -9.51
C ALA A 74 3.67 -1.31 -9.52
N ALA A 75 2.75 -1.34 -10.49
CA ALA A 75 1.64 -0.38 -10.55
C ALA A 75 0.69 -0.54 -9.35
N ILE A 76 0.38 -1.77 -8.95
CA ILE A 76 -0.44 -2.05 -7.77
C ILE A 76 0.24 -1.52 -6.51
N TYR A 77 1.54 -1.77 -6.35
CA TYR A 77 2.32 -1.23 -5.22
C TYR A 77 2.20 0.29 -5.15
N MET A 78 2.45 0.99 -6.26
CA MET A 78 2.39 2.46 -6.29
C MET A 78 0.97 3.00 -6.02
N LEU A 79 -0.04 2.46 -6.71
CA LEU A 79 -1.42 2.95 -6.60
C LEU A 79 -2.00 2.70 -5.20
N THR A 80 -1.79 1.52 -4.64
CA THR A 80 -2.31 1.18 -3.31
C THR A 80 -1.52 1.86 -2.19
N GLY A 81 -0.21 2.09 -2.39
CA GLY A 81 0.60 2.91 -1.48
C GLY A 81 0.10 4.36 -1.43
N ILE A 82 -0.15 4.97 -2.59
CA ILE A 82 -0.76 6.31 -2.68
C ILE A 82 -2.14 6.32 -2.03
N ALA A 83 -2.99 5.32 -2.32
CA ALA A 83 -4.32 5.22 -1.72
C ALA A 83 -4.29 5.12 -0.19
N GLY A 84 -3.35 4.35 0.36
CA GLY A 84 -3.10 4.29 1.80
C GLY A 84 -2.72 5.65 2.36
N ASN A 85 -1.73 6.32 1.77
CA ASN A 85 -1.28 7.64 2.24
C ASN A 85 -2.36 8.71 2.11
N LEU A 86 -3.20 8.65 1.07
CA LEU A 86 -4.37 9.53 0.92
C LEU A 86 -5.43 9.27 2.00
N LEU A 87 -5.70 8.01 2.36
CA LEU A 87 -6.64 7.72 3.45
C LEU A 87 -6.10 8.21 4.80
N SER A 88 -4.81 8.02 5.06
CA SER A 88 -4.15 8.57 6.25
C SER A 88 -4.27 10.09 6.31
N MET A 89 -3.99 10.77 5.18
CA MET A 89 -4.18 12.22 5.05
C MET A 89 -5.62 12.65 5.30
N ALA A 90 -6.62 11.95 4.75
CA ALA A 90 -8.03 12.24 4.98
C ALA A 90 -8.40 12.13 6.48
N VAL A 91 -7.93 11.07 7.15
CA VAL A 91 -8.15 10.89 8.59
C VAL A 91 -7.51 12.04 9.37
N ASN A 92 -6.26 12.37 9.08
CA ASN A 92 -5.53 13.47 9.71
C ASN A 92 -6.25 14.83 9.56
N VAL A 93 -6.78 15.14 8.38
CA VAL A 93 -7.59 16.35 8.14
C VAL A 93 -8.84 16.35 9.03
N VAL A 94 -9.57 15.24 9.09
CA VAL A 94 -10.81 15.13 9.87
C VAL A 94 -10.54 15.19 11.38
N THR A 95 -9.46 14.57 11.85
CA THR A 95 -9.09 14.54 13.28
C THR A 95 -8.26 15.74 13.72
N ARG A 96 -7.90 16.65 12.80
CA ARG A 96 -7.01 17.81 13.03
C ARG A 96 -5.67 17.40 13.64
N THR A 97 -5.09 16.33 13.12
CA THR A 97 -3.76 15.82 13.51
C THR A 97 -2.81 15.87 12.32
N ASP A 98 -1.50 15.85 12.57
CA ASP A 98 -0.50 15.68 11.52
C ASP A 98 0.49 14.57 11.91
N SER A 99 0.12 13.34 11.58
CA SER A 99 0.98 12.18 11.78
C SER A 99 1.95 12.02 10.62
N ILE A 100 3.18 11.59 10.93
CA ILE A 100 4.19 11.29 9.91
C ILE A 100 4.08 9.82 9.54
N GLY A 101 3.78 9.55 8.28
CA GLY A 101 3.67 8.20 7.72
C GLY A 101 4.90 7.84 6.89
N ALA A 102 5.53 6.69 7.19
CA ALA A 102 6.65 6.17 6.40
C ALA A 102 6.60 4.64 6.35
N GLY A 103 6.74 4.07 5.16
CA GLY A 103 6.90 2.64 4.95
C GLY A 103 6.14 2.09 3.76
N ALA A 104 6.60 0.94 3.27
CA ALA A 104 5.97 0.20 2.18
C ALA A 104 4.65 -0.48 2.58
N SER A 105 4.30 -0.51 3.87
CA SER A 105 3.27 -1.39 4.42
C SER A 105 1.88 -1.15 3.82
N GLY A 106 1.49 0.10 3.56
CA GLY A 106 0.21 0.39 2.87
C GLY A 106 0.13 -0.30 1.50
N ALA A 107 1.21 -0.24 0.72
CA ALA A 107 1.31 -0.92 -0.56
C ALA A 107 1.33 -2.45 -0.43
N VAL A 108 2.04 -2.98 0.58
CA VAL A 108 2.06 -4.42 0.90
C VAL A 108 0.64 -4.93 1.23
N PHE A 109 -0.12 -4.17 2.02
CA PHE A 109 -1.52 -4.46 2.31
C PHE A 109 -2.40 -4.40 1.06
N GLY A 110 -2.12 -3.47 0.14
CA GLY A 110 -2.81 -3.43 -1.16
C GLY A 110 -2.52 -4.64 -2.04
N ILE A 111 -1.28 -5.13 -2.06
CA ILE A 111 -0.94 -6.39 -2.76
C ILE A 111 -1.68 -7.56 -2.09
N ALA A 112 -1.73 -7.62 -0.77
CA ALA A 112 -2.52 -8.65 -0.07
C ALA A 112 -4.01 -8.57 -0.44
N GLY A 113 -4.58 -7.36 -0.46
CA GLY A 113 -5.98 -7.13 -0.85
C GLY A 113 -6.29 -7.62 -2.26
N ILE A 114 -5.48 -7.24 -3.25
CA ILE A 114 -5.72 -7.68 -4.63
C ILE A 114 -5.56 -9.20 -4.76
N LEU A 115 -4.58 -9.81 -4.10
CA LEU A 115 -4.36 -11.26 -4.11
C LEU A 115 -5.56 -12.02 -3.56
N ILE A 116 -6.20 -11.54 -2.49
CA ILE A 116 -7.41 -12.17 -1.93
C ILE A 116 -8.52 -12.27 -2.98
N VAL A 117 -8.66 -11.23 -3.81
CA VAL A 117 -9.66 -11.17 -4.86
C VAL A 117 -9.26 -12.05 -6.04
N LEU A 118 -8.02 -11.95 -6.54
CA LEU A 118 -7.57 -12.75 -7.67
C LEU A 118 -7.56 -14.26 -7.37
N LEU A 119 -7.11 -14.67 -6.18
CA LEU A 119 -7.10 -16.07 -5.74
C LEU A 119 -8.52 -16.64 -5.51
N SER A 120 -9.57 -15.81 -5.52
CA SER A 120 -10.95 -16.27 -5.51
C SER A 120 -11.45 -16.73 -6.89
N ASN A 121 -10.68 -16.47 -7.96
CA ASN A 121 -11.04 -16.83 -9.32
C ASN A 121 -10.84 -18.32 -9.60
N ARG A 122 -11.95 -19.08 -9.56
CA ARG A 122 -11.99 -20.53 -9.85
C ARG A 122 -11.57 -20.91 -11.27
N ARG A 123 -11.41 -19.95 -12.18
CA ARG A 123 -10.97 -20.21 -13.55
C ARG A 123 -9.45 -20.27 -13.70
N LEU A 124 -8.69 -19.96 -12.64
CA LEU A 124 -7.24 -20.12 -12.65
C LEU A 124 -6.86 -21.59 -12.82
N PRO A 125 -5.76 -21.91 -13.53
CA PRO A 125 -5.30 -23.27 -13.76
C PRO A 125 -4.55 -23.83 -12.54
N ILE A 126 -5.14 -23.68 -11.35
CA ILE A 126 -4.59 -24.11 -10.06
C ILE A 126 -5.72 -24.86 -9.32
N PRO A 127 -5.44 -26.02 -8.69
CA PRO A 127 -6.44 -26.75 -7.91
C PRO A 127 -7.14 -25.84 -6.90
N TRP A 128 -8.47 -25.97 -6.79
CA TRP A 128 -9.27 -25.07 -5.96
C TRP A 128 -8.86 -25.12 -4.47
N ASP A 129 -8.45 -26.27 -3.97
CA ASP A 129 -7.98 -26.42 -2.59
C ASP A 129 -6.70 -25.63 -2.31
N GLU A 130 -5.80 -25.58 -3.29
CA GLU A 130 -4.57 -24.80 -3.22
C GLU A 130 -4.87 -23.30 -3.27
N LEU A 131 -5.74 -22.84 -4.18
CA LEU A 131 -6.22 -21.46 -4.22
C LEU A 131 -6.85 -21.03 -2.88
N ARG A 132 -7.70 -21.89 -2.29
CA ARG A 132 -8.30 -21.64 -0.97
C ARG A 132 -7.25 -21.53 0.13
N ARG A 133 -6.24 -22.42 0.13
CA ARG A 133 -5.14 -22.41 1.10
C ARG A 133 -4.33 -21.13 0.98
N LEU A 134 -3.89 -20.77 -0.23
CA LEU A 134 -3.13 -19.54 -0.50
C LEU A 134 -3.93 -18.30 -0.08
N ARG A 135 -5.20 -18.20 -0.49
CA ARG A 135 -6.07 -17.10 -0.12
C ARG A 135 -6.23 -16.99 1.40
N ARG A 136 -6.42 -18.12 2.10
CA ARG A 136 -6.51 -18.14 3.57
C ARG A 136 -5.20 -17.66 4.21
N SER A 137 -4.05 -18.08 3.70
CA SER A 137 -2.76 -17.62 4.18
C SER A 137 -2.57 -16.12 4.00
N VAL A 138 -2.98 -15.55 2.86
CA VAL A 138 -2.93 -14.08 2.63
C VAL A 138 -3.88 -13.33 3.57
N ILE A 139 -5.09 -13.86 3.82
CA ILE A 139 -6.04 -13.28 4.78
C ILE A 139 -5.45 -13.30 6.20
N GLN A 140 -4.92 -14.45 6.63
CA GLN A 140 -4.28 -14.61 7.94
C GLN A 140 -3.09 -13.68 8.09
N PHE A 141 -2.26 -13.57 7.05
CA PHE A 141 -1.15 -12.63 6.99
C PHE A 141 -1.62 -11.18 7.20
N ALA A 142 -2.66 -10.74 6.47
CA ALA A 142 -3.18 -9.38 6.58
C ALA A 142 -3.74 -9.10 7.98
N ILE A 143 -4.54 -10.02 8.53
CA ILE A 143 -5.10 -9.90 9.88
C ILE A 143 -3.98 -9.82 10.92
N LEU A 144 -3.02 -10.74 10.89
CA LEU A 144 -1.93 -10.78 11.86
C LEU A 144 -1.09 -9.50 11.81
N ASN A 145 -0.74 -9.00 10.61
CA ASN A 145 0.05 -7.77 10.48
C ASN A 145 -0.74 -6.53 10.94
N LEU A 146 -2.06 -6.47 10.72
CA LEU A 146 -2.89 -5.38 11.26
C LEU A 146 -2.95 -5.42 12.79
N LEU A 147 -3.09 -6.62 13.38
CA LEU A 147 -3.09 -6.79 14.83
C LEU A 147 -1.75 -6.41 15.45
N ILE A 148 -0.64 -6.85 14.86
CA ILE A 148 0.71 -6.48 15.30
C ILE A 148 0.91 -4.95 15.16
N GLY A 149 0.45 -4.36 14.05
CA GLY A 149 0.50 -2.92 13.82
C GLY A 149 -0.31 -2.11 14.84
N GLY A 150 -1.51 -2.57 15.16
CA GLY A 150 -2.33 -1.99 16.22
C GLY A 150 -1.69 -2.13 17.61
N ALA A 151 -1.10 -3.29 17.91
CA ALA A 151 -0.47 -3.56 19.19
C ALA A 151 0.82 -2.74 19.39
N SER A 152 1.63 -2.52 18.35
CA SER A 152 2.87 -1.73 18.48
C SER A 152 2.62 -0.27 18.84
N ASN A 153 1.46 0.28 18.45
CA ASN A 153 1.02 1.62 18.83
C ASN A 153 0.73 1.76 20.34
N LEU A 154 0.48 0.65 21.05
CA LEU A 154 0.26 0.66 22.50
C LEU A 154 1.56 0.76 23.30
N PHE A 155 2.70 0.41 22.69
CA PHE A 155 4.00 0.34 23.38
C PHE A 155 4.96 1.46 22.94
N ASP A 156 4.50 2.42 22.11
CA ASP A 156 5.24 3.58 21.57
C ASP A 156 6.62 3.23 20.94
N VAL A 157 6.83 1.97 20.57
CA VAL A 157 8.09 1.48 19.98
C VAL A 157 8.17 1.85 18.50
N ILE A 158 7.04 1.79 17.79
CA ILE A 158 6.90 2.13 16.37
C ILE A 158 5.46 2.63 16.14
N ARG A 159 5.28 3.90 15.77
CA ARG A 159 3.96 4.42 15.34
C ARG A 159 3.65 3.92 13.94
N ILE A 160 2.72 2.97 13.86
CA ILE A 160 2.25 2.34 12.64
C ILE A 160 0.94 3.00 12.21
N ASP A 161 0.94 3.50 10.98
CA ASP A 161 -0.21 4.17 10.37
C ASP A 161 -1.26 3.15 9.90
N ASN A 162 -2.19 2.83 10.79
CA ASN A 162 -3.27 1.88 10.51
C ASN A 162 -4.23 2.38 9.41
N SER A 163 -4.42 3.70 9.29
CA SER A 163 -5.24 4.28 8.22
C SER A 163 -4.61 4.00 6.85
N ALA A 164 -3.29 4.12 6.74
CA ALA A 164 -2.58 3.78 5.52
C ALA A 164 -2.70 2.28 5.17
N HIS A 165 -2.66 1.39 6.17
CA HIS A 165 -2.84 -0.05 5.93
C HIS A 165 -4.25 -0.37 5.44
N VAL A 166 -5.27 0.20 6.08
CA VAL A 166 -6.68 0.02 5.69
C VAL A 166 -6.91 0.56 4.27
N GLY A 167 -6.41 1.76 3.95
CA GLY A 167 -6.59 2.37 2.64
C GLY A 167 -5.89 1.58 1.53
N GLY A 168 -4.68 1.10 1.80
CA GLY A 168 -3.97 0.17 0.92
C GLY A 168 -4.75 -1.11 0.70
N PHE A 169 -5.19 -1.78 1.76
CA PHE A 169 -5.94 -3.04 1.69
C PHE A 169 -7.26 -2.91 0.90
N LEU A 170 -8.08 -1.91 1.22
CA LEU A 170 -9.37 -1.69 0.57
C LEU A 170 -9.21 -1.33 -0.91
N SER A 171 -8.21 -0.50 -1.25
CA SER A 171 -7.92 -0.18 -2.65
C SER A 171 -7.41 -1.40 -3.44
N GLY A 172 -6.62 -2.28 -2.80
CA GLY A 172 -6.22 -3.57 -3.36
C GLY A 172 -7.41 -4.48 -3.67
N LEU A 173 -8.34 -4.63 -2.73
CA LEU A 173 -9.59 -5.37 -2.96
C LEU A 173 -10.35 -4.78 -4.17
N ALA A 174 -10.53 -3.45 -4.19
CA ALA A 174 -11.24 -2.76 -5.26
C ALA A 174 -10.57 -2.95 -6.64
N LEU A 175 -9.24 -2.88 -6.71
CA LEU A 175 -8.45 -3.10 -7.93
C LEU A 175 -8.59 -4.51 -8.51
N GLY A 176 -8.80 -5.53 -7.65
CA GLY A 176 -8.87 -6.92 -8.09
C GLY A 176 -10.16 -7.28 -8.82
N PHE A 177 -11.30 -6.71 -8.41
CA PHE A 177 -12.61 -7.10 -8.95
C PHE A 177 -12.72 -6.93 -10.48
N PRO A 178 -12.29 -5.81 -11.09
CA PRO A 178 -12.38 -5.63 -12.53
C PRO A 178 -11.50 -6.58 -13.36
N LEU A 179 -10.49 -7.21 -12.74
CA LEU A 179 -9.52 -8.06 -13.42
C LEU A 179 -10.01 -9.51 -13.57
N ILE A 180 -10.75 -10.04 -12.57
CA ILE A 180 -11.24 -11.43 -12.53
C ILE A 180 -11.86 -11.89 -13.86
N PRO A 181 -12.81 -11.17 -14.49
CA PRO A 181 -13.52 -11.68 -15.66
C PRO A 181 -12.63 -11.91 -16.88
N ARG A 182 -11.46 -11.26 -16.93
CA ARG A 182 -10.56 -11.25 -18.10
C ARG A 182 -9.25 -12.01 -17.86
N MET A 183 -8.99 -12.52 -16.66
CA MET A 183 -7.75 -13.26 -16.36
C MET A 183 -7.52 -14.46 -17.29
N THR A 184 -8.59 -15.12 -17.74
CA THR A 184 -8.53 -16.27 -18.66
C THR A 184 -8.94 -15.93 -20.09
N ALA A 185 -9.12 -14.64 -20.42
CA ALA A 185 -9.62 -14.20 -21.72
C ALA A 185 -8.51 -14.01 -22.78
N GLY A 186 -7.28 -14.42 -22.48
CA GLY A 186 -6.09 -14.16 -23.29
C GLY A 186 -5.32 -12.92 -22.84
N ARG A 187 -4.00 -12.92 -23.09
CA ARG A 187 -3.03 -11.94 -22.58
C ARG A 187 -3.37 -10.50 -22.97
N GLU A 188 -3.73 -10.27 -24.22
CA GLU A 188 -4.03 -8.93 -24.74
C GLU A 188 -5.26 -8.31 -24.04
N ARG A 189 -6.37 -9.06 -23.96
CA ARG A 189 -7.60 -8.60 -23.32
C ARG A 189 -7.42 -8.37 -21.82
N TYR A 190 -6.63 -9.23 -21.16
CA TYR A 190 -6.28 -9.06 -19.76
C TYR A 190 -5.50 -7.76 -19.52
N PHE A 191 -4.43 -7.53 -20.29
CA PHE A 191 -3.62 -6.31 -20.13
C PHE A 191 -4.34 -5.03 -20.55
N ALA A 192 -5.23 -5.08 -21.55
CA ALA A 192 -6.09 -3.95 -21.88
C ALA A 192 -7.00 -3.58 -20.69
N ARG A 193 -7.63 -4.59 -20.06
CA ARG A 193 -8.46 -4.38 -18.86
C ARG A 193 -7.63 -3.86 -17.70
N GLN A 194 -6.44 -4.43 -17.48
CA GLN A 194 -5.52 -4.03 -16.43
C GLN A 194 -5.10 -2.55 -16.56
N LYS A 195 -4.67 -2.13 -17.76
CA LYS A 195 -4.33 -0.72 -18.05
C LYS A 195 -5.50 0.22 -17.78
N LEU A 196 -6.70 -0.13 -18.24
CA LEU A 196 -7.90 0.67 -17.99
C LEU A 196 -8.20 0.77 -16.49
N THR A 197 -8.15 -0.36 -15.77
CA THR A 197 -8.37 -0.38 -14.32
C THR A 197 -7.37 0.52 -13.59
N PHE A 198 -6.08 0.44 -13.92
CA PHE A 198 -5.07 1.29 -13.30
C PHE A 198 -5.24 2.77 -13.63
N ALA A 199 -5.59 3.11 -14.88
CA ALA A 199 -5.86 4.50 -15.28
C ALA A 199 -7.07 5.09 -14.55
N VAL A 200 -8.17 4.33 -14.44
CA VAL A 200 -9.36 4.74 -13.68
C VAL A 200 -9.02 4.91 -12.20
N THR A 201 -8.25 3.99 -11.62
CA THR A 201 -7.82 4.12 -10.22
C THR A 201 -6.95 5.35 -10.01
N ALA A 202 -5.98 5.62 -10.88
CA ALA A 202 -5.14 6.82 -10.79
C ALA A 202 -5.98 8.10 -10.84
N LEU A 203 -6.98 8.15 -11.72
CA LEU A 203 -7.92 9.28 -11.80
C LEU A 203 -8.74 9.41 -10.49
N VAL A 204 -9.31 8.33 -9.99
CA VAL A 204 -10.09 8.33 -8.73
C VAL A 204 -9.23 8.81 -7.56
N LEU A 205 -7.99 8.33 -7.44
CA LEU A 205 -7.07 8.76 -6.38
C LEU A 205 -6.70 10.24 -6.51
N SER A 206 -6.52 10.74 -7.74
CA SER A 206 -6.24 12.16 -7.99
C SER A 206 -7.43 13.04 -7.58
N LEU A 207 -8.65 12.64 -7.94
CA LEU A 207 -9.88 13.33 -7.55
C LEU A 207 -10.09 13.28 -6.03
N PHE A 208 -9.79 12.15 -5.39
CA PHE A 208 -9.87 11.99 -3.94
C PHE A 208 -8.87 12.88 -3.22
N GLY A 209 -7.61 12.93 -3.68
CA GLY A 209 -6.60 13.84 -3.14
C GLY A 209 -7.01 15.32 -3.27
N TYR A 210 -7.54 15.71 -4.43
CA TYR A 210 -8.09 17.05 -4.63
C TYR A 210 -9.25 17.37 -3.66
N TRP A 211 -10.15 16.42 -3.45
CA TRP A 211 -11.26 16.57 -2.52
C TRP A 211 -10.78 16.77 -1.06
N ILE A 212 -9.80 15.98 -0.60
CA ILE A 212 -9.23 16.15 0.74
C ILE A 212 -8.58 17.53 0.90
N ALA A 213 -7.85 18.00 -0.13
CA ALA A 213 -7.24 19.33 -0.09
C ALA A 213 -8.24 20.50 -0.07
N LYS A 214 -9.46 20.29 -0.59
CA LYS A 214 -10.56 21.25 -0.43
C LYS A 214 -11.20 21.17 0.94
N LEU A 215 -11.38 19.96 1.47
CA LEU A 215 -11.93 19.74 2.81
C LEU A 215 -11.07 20.40 3.91
N SER A 216 -9.75 20.45 3.75
CA SER A 216 -8.86 21.09 4.73
C SER A 216 -8.97 22.62 4.77
N GLN A 217 -9.66 23.24 3.81
CA GLN A 217 -9.81 24.70 3.70
C GLN A 217 -11.17 25.19 4.22
N SER A 218 -12.09 24.28 4.56
CA SER A 218 -13.43 24.55 5.09
C SER A 218 -13.49 24.40 6.60
#